data_AF-A0A524LNT2-F1
#
_entry.id   AF-A0A524LNT2-F1
#
_cell.length_a   1.000
_cell.length_b   1.000
_cell.length_c   1.000
_cell.angle_alpha   90.00
_cell.angle_beta   90.00
_cell.angle_gamma   90.00
#
_symmetry.space_group_name_H-M   'P 1'
#
loop_
_entity.id
_entity.type
_entity.pdbx_description
1 polymer ?
#
loop_
_entity_poly.entity_id
_entity_poly.type
_entity_poly.pdbx_seq_one_letter_code
_entity_poly.pdbx_strand_id
1 'polypeptide(L)'
;MTTISIKEDTRKKLLRIAGELQRRTLTRADFDTVIQFLIDAYIEKQIDLEAWNKFTAPISGVDFDSIYNELILERHLDEEQCK
;
A
#
# COMPACT_ATOMS: atom_id res chain seq x y z
N MET A 1 30.20 -11.56 0.21
CA MET A 1 29.78 -10.46 -0.68
C MET A 1 28.94 -11.10 -1.76
N THR A 2 27.63 -10.92 -1.71
CA THR A 2 26.69 -11.56 -2.64
C THR A 2 26.22 -10.49 -3.60
N THR A 3 26.56 -10.62 -4.88
CA THR A 3 26.27 -9.59 -5.87
C THR A 3 24.90 -9.88 -6.48
N ILE A 4 23.92 -9.02 -6.18
CA ILE A 4 22.61 -9.06 -6.82
C ILE A 4 22.63 -8.05 -7.97
N SER A 5 22.36 -8.51 -9.18
CA SER A 5 22.21 -7.61 -10.33
C SER A 5 20.84 -6.95 -10.29
N ILE A 6 20.83 -5.63 -10.18
CA ILE A 6 19.61 -4.82 -10.12
C ILE A 6 19.52 -3.99 -11.39
N LYS A 7 18.36 -4.02 -12.06
CA LYS A 7 18.09 -3.15 -13.22
C LYS A 7 18.21 -1.68 -12.83
N GLU A 8 18.64 -0.84 -13.76
CA GLU A 8 18.86 0.59 -13.54
C GLU A 8 17.59 1.30 -13.05
N ASP A 9 16.43 0.97 -13.61
CA ASP A 9 15.16 1.56 -13.18
C ASP A 9 14.80 1.21 -11.74
N THR A 10 15.07 -0.01 -11.31
CA THR A 10 14.86 -0.44 -9.92
C THR A 10 15.83 0.27 -8.99
N ARG A 11 17.09 0.45 -9.40
CA ARG A 11 18.10 1.23 -8.64
C ARG A 11 17.64 2.67 -8.42
N LYS A 12 17.12 3.34 -9.45
CA LYS A 12 16.56 4.70 -9.34
C LYS A 12 15.39 4.78 -8.36
N LYS A 13 14.49 3.80 -8.37
CA LYS A 13 13.38 3.73 -7.42
C LYS A 13 13.86 3.56 -5.98
N LEU A 14 14.84 2.67 -5.75
CA LEU A 14 15.43 2.46 -4.42
C LEU A 14 16.13 3.72 -3.90
N LEU A 15 16.85 4.45 -4.76
CA LEU A 15 17.46 5.74 -4.40
C LEU A 15 16.43 6.79 -3.98
N ARG A 16 15.28 6.84 -4.66
CA ARG A 16 14.19 7.74 -4.28
C ARG A 16 13.67 7.42 -2.88
N ILE A 17 13.43 6.12 -2.59
CA ILE A 17 12.99 5.66 -1.27
C ILE A 17 14.05 6.00 -0.21
N ALA A 18 15.34 5.83 -0.52
CA ALA A 18 16.44 6.21 0.36
C ALA A 18 16.39 7.71 0.73
N GLY A 19 16.19 8.59 -0.25
CA GLY A 19 16.10 10.03 -0.03
C GLY A 19 14.88 10.42 0.82
N GLU A 20 13.74 9.75 0.61
CA GLU A 20 12.54 9.95 1.43
C GLU A 20 12.75 9.47 2.87
N LEU A 21 13.41 8.32 3.07
CA LEU A 21 13.79 7.81 4.38
C LEU A 21 14.72 8.78 5.10
N GLN A 22 15.81 9.22 4.44
CA GLN A 22 16.75 10.20 5.01
C GLN A 22 16.05 11.48 5.46
N ARG A 23 15.10 11.97 4.66
CA ARG A 23 14.33 13.18 5.00
C ARG A 23 13.46 13.00 6.25
N ARG A 24 12.90 11.80 6.45
CA ARG A 24 12.00 11.49 7.58
C ARG A 24 12.76 11.17 8.86
N THR A 25 13.83 10.39 8.76
CA THR A 25 14.58 9.90 9.92
C THR A 25 15.75 10.80 10.31
N LEU A 26 16.15 11.74 9.45
CA LEU A 26 17.35 12.58 9.59
C LEU A 26 18.65 11.77 9.73
N THR A 27 18.62 10.49 9.39
CA THR A 27 19.76 9.57 9.40
C THR A 27 20.13 9.20 7.98
N ARG A 28 21.41 8.88 7.73
CA ARG A 28 21.87 8.42 6.43
C ARG A 28 21.29 7.03 6.14
N ALA A 29 20.44 6.92 5.13
CA ALA A 29 19.99 5.65 4.57
C ALA A 29 20.87 5.26 3.37
N ASP A 30 21.32 4.01 3.36
CA ASP A 30 21.94 3.34 2.22
C ASP A 30 21.00 2.26 1.65
N PHE A 31 21.45 1.50 0.65
CA PHE A 31 20.62 0.48 0.04
C PHE A 31 20.25 -0.65 1.01
N ASP A 32 21.15 -1.02 1.93
CA ASP A 32 20.85 -2.04 2.94
C ASP A 32 19.74 -1.56 3.87
N THR A 33 19.80 -0.30 4.29
CA THR A 33 18.75 0.35 5.09
C THR A 33 17.40 0.34 4.35
N VAL A 34 17.40 0.67 3.06
CA VAL A 34 16.18 0.66 2.23
C VAL A 34 15.63 -0.74 2.06
N ILE A 35 16.50 -1.73 1.80
CA ILE A 35 16.08 -3.13 1.64
C ILE A 35 15.50 -3.65 2.95
N GLN A 36 16.14 -3.37 4.09
CA GLN A 36 15.61 -3.75 5.40
C GLN A 36 14.26 -3.08 5.66
N PHE A 37 14.13 -1.78 5.39
CA PHE A 37 12.85 -1.09 5.50
C PHE A 37 11.75 -1.73 4.63
N LEU A 38 12.07 -2.15 3.40
CA LEU A 38 11.12 -2.80 2.51
C LEU A 38 10.77 -4.22 2.98
N ILE A 39 11.73 -4.95 3.55
CA ILE A 39 11.51 -6.26 4.17
C ILE A 39 10.60 -6.11 5.38
N ASP A 40 10.91 -5.17 6.28
CA ASP A 40 10.11 -4.89 7.47
C ASP A 40 8.72 -4.42 7.07
N ALA A 41 8.61 -3.51 6.09
CA ALA A 41 7.32 -3.09 5.56
C ALA A 41 6.55 -4.26 4.91
N TYR A 42 7.22 -5.23 4.30
CA TYR A 42 6.57 -6.43 3.75
C TYR A 42 6.15 -7.42 4.85
N ILE A 43 6.98 -7.60 5.88
CA ILE A 43 6.74 -8.50 7.01
C ILE A 43 5.67 -7.93 7.95
N GLU A 44 5.80 -6.67 8.37
CA GLU A 44 4.85 -5.99 9.27
C GLU A 44 3.51 -5.77 8.59
N LYS A 45 3.51 -5.47 7.28
CA LYS A 45 2.25 -5.37 6.56
C LYS A 45 1.64 -6.70 6.24
N GLN A 46 2.35 -7.85 6.42
CA GLN A 46 2.02 -9.19 5.91
C GLN A 46 0.56 -9.24 5.48
N ILE A 47 0.33 -8.73 4.26
CA ILE A 47 -1.00 -8.71 3.72
C ILE A 47 -1.14 -10.17 3.39
N ASP A 48 -1.85 -10.89 4.24
CA ASP A 48 -2.25 -12.24 3.96
C ASP A 48 -3.02 -12.14 2.64
N LEU A 49 -2.32 -12.42 1.54
CA LEU A 49 -2.85 -12.24 0.20
C LEU A 49 -4.06 -13.16 0.00
N GLU A 50 -4.12 -14.27 0.71
CA GLU A 50 -5.27 -15.16 0.73
C GLU A 50 -6.45 -14.50 1.45
N ALA A 51 -6.23 -13.93 2.64
CA ALA A 51 -7.26 -13.17 3.36
C ALA A 51 -7.70 -11.93 2.59
N TRP A 52 -6.78 -11.21 1.95
CA TRP A 52 -7.05 -10.04 1.12
C TRP A 52 -7.88 -10.42 -0.10
N ASN A 53 -7.47 -11.45 -0.84
CA ASN A 53 -8.23 -11.93 -2.00
C ASN A 53 -9.64 -12.40 -1.60
N LYS A 54 -9.77 -13.05 -0.43
CA LYS A 54 -11.06 -13.42 0.14
C LYS A 54 -11.91 -12.20 0.51
N PHE A 55 -11.29 -11.17 1.11
CA PHE A 55 -11.94 -9.92 1.48
C PHE A 55 -12.43 -9.15 0.25
N THR A 56 -11.62 -9.10 -0.81
CA THR A 56 -11.98 -8.42 -2.07
C THR A 56 -12.76 -9.30 -3.05
N ALA A 57 -13.10 -10.53 -2.66
CA ALA A 57 -13.85 -11.42 -3.54
C ALA A 57 -15.26 -10.85 -3.78
N PRO A 58 -15.76 -10.88 -5.02
CA PRO A 58 -17.13 -10.47 -5.30
C PRO A 58 -18.09 -11.35 -4.52
N ILE A 59 -19.04 -10.73 -3.82
CA ILE A 59 -20.11 -11.45 -3.14
C ILE A 59 -21.08 -11.97 -4.21
N SER A 60 -21.30 -13.29 -4.22
CA SER A 60 -22.17 -13.91 -5.22
C SER A 60 -23.59 -13.34 -5.12
N GLY A 61 -24.15 -12.91 -6.26
CA GLY A 61 -25.49 -12.31 -6.34
C GLY A 61 -25.55 -10.84 -5.95
N VAL A 62 -24.42 -10.20 -5.67
CA VAL A 62 -24.34 -8.77 -5.34
C VAL A 62 -23.59 -8.04 -6.44
N ASP A 63 -24.27 -7.09 -7.08
CA ASP A 63 -23.69 -6.22 -8.11
C ASP A 63 -23.03 -5.00 -7.47
N PHE A 64 -21.86 -4.62 -7.99
CA PHE A 64 -21.08 -3.50 -7.45
C PHE A 64 -21.82 -2.17 -7.58
N ASP A 65 -22.41 -1.90 -8.74
CA ASP A 65 -23.05 -0.60 -9.01
C ASP A 65 -24.26 -0.40 -8.09
N SER A 66 -25.02 -1.47 -7.81
CA SER A 66 -26.13 -1.43 -6.85
C SER A 66 -25.67 -1.02 -5.44
N ILE A 67 -24.65 -1.69 -4.90
CA ILE A 67 -24.15 -1.42 -3.53
C ILE A 67 -23.47 -0.06 -3.46
N TYR A 68 -22.72 0.31 -4.49
CA TYR A 68 -22.06 1.61 -4.53
C TYR A 68 -23.08 2.76 -4.55
N ASN A 69 -24.15 2.63 -5.33
CA ASN A 69 -25.21 3.64 -5.35
C ASN A 69 -25.92 3.75 -3.99
N GLU A 70 -26.18 2.63 -3.32
CA GLU A 70 -26.75 2.62 -1.97
C GLU A 70 -25.85 3.34 -0.97
N LEU A 71 -24.54 3.06 -0.98
CA LEU A 71 -23.56 3.72 -0.11
C LEU A 71 -23.53 5.24 -0.31
N ILE A 72 -23.56 5.70 -1.56
CA ILE A 72 -23.55 7.12 -1.90
C ILE A 72 -24.83 7.82 -1.44
N LEU A 73 -26.00 7.18 -1.63
CA LEU A 73 -27.28 7.71 -1.19
C LEU A 73 -27.32 7.89 0.33
N GLU A 74 -26.93 6.87 1.09
CA GLU A 74 -26.87 6.95 2.55
C GLU A 74 -25.90 8.05 3.01
N ARG A 75 -24.74 8.19 2.36
CA ARG A 75 -23.78 9.25 2.69
C ARG A 75 -24.33 10.65 2.45
N HIS A 76 -25.10 10.85 1.39
CA HIS A 76 -25.77 12.13 1.15
C HIS A 76 -26.84 12.43 2.21
N LEU A 77 -27.60 11.42 2.64
CA LEU A 77 -28.58 11.58 3.72
C LEU A 77 -27.91 11.97 5.05
N ASP A 78 -26.78 11.35 5.39
CA ASP A 78 -26.00 11.72 6.57
C ASP A 78 -25.49 13.17 6.52
N GLU A 79 -25.01 13.60 5.34
CA GLU A 79 -24.53 14.97 5.10
C GLU A 79 -25.66 16.01 5.18
N GLU A 80 -26.88 15.65 4.80
CA GLU A 80 -28.07 16.51 4.94
C GLU A 80 -28.56 16.59 6.39
N GLN A 81 -28.45 15.52 7.17
CA GLN A 81 -28.84 15.52 8.58
C GLN A 81 -27.83 16.23 9.51
N CYS A 82 -26.59 16.41 9.05
CA CYS A 82 -25.55 17.15 9.79
C CYS A 82 -25.53 18.67 9.49
N LYS A 83 -26.42 19.17 8.63
CA LYS A 83 -26.60 20.60 8.34
C LYS A 83 -27.75 21.21 9.14
#